data_AF-A0A0U1CZ09-F1
#
_entry.id   AF-A0A0U1CZ09-F1
#
_cell.length_a   1.000
_cell.length_b   1.000
_cell.length_c   1.000
_cell.angle_alpha   90.00
_cell.angle_beta   90.00
_cell.angle_gamma   90.00
#
_symmetry.space_group_name_H-M   'P 1'
#
loop_
_entity.id
_entity.type
_entity.pdbx_description
1 polymer ?
#
loop_
_entity_poly.entity_id
_entity_poly.type
_entity_poly.pdbx_seq_one_letter_code
_entity_poly.pdbx_strand_id
1 'polypeptide(L)'
;MVLAPRLWVPDDFGLTRYLAAGLAALHVVDAGMRVDLAALADELDAEALRNSAARDLFTNPAKTLAERMSDSAVVLAGDNPATLALARHGAAAMLRLAGEVVAAAGLGDVLAAMGSGAAGTPGKRSLFHDEQIDGPLPRRMRTFALITDTERQAVSARVSGFDDVAVIGAEDVPEPAGATLPIGRPEQQLAILAVRMEMTAVYLKLVRG
;
A
#
# COMPACT_ATOMS: atom_id res chain seq x y z
N MET A 1 -24.47 -10.73 26.58
CA MET A 1 -23.37 -10.35 25.66
C MET A 1 -23.19 -11.50 24.67
N VAL A 2 -23.69 -11.35 23.45
CA VAL A 2 -23.54 -12.35 22.40
C VAL A 2 -22.18 -12.11 21.75
N LEU A 3 -21.27 -13.09 21.85
CA LEU A 3 -20.02 -13.02 21.10
C LEU A 3 -20.35 -13.12 19.62
N ALA A 4 -19.81 -12.21 18.80
CA ALA A 4 -19.92 -12.36 17.35
C ALA A 4 -19.30 -13.70 16.90
N PRO A 5 -19.83 -14.33 15.84
CA PRO A 5 -19.27 -15.58 15.31
C PRO A 5 -17.78 -15.42 15.01
N ARG A 6 -16.95 -16.34 15.50
CA ARG A 6 -15.52 -16.35 15.18
C ARG A 6 -15.35 -16.92 13.77
N LEU A 7 -14.94 -16.07 12.85
CA LEU A 7 -14.53 -16.49 11.52
C LEU A 7 -13.06 -16.88 11.55
N TRP A 8 -12.74 -18.00 10.91
CA TRP A 8 -11.36 -18.37 10.68
C TRP A 8 -10.77 -17.45 9.61
N VAL A 9 -9.68 -16.76 9.94
CA VAL A 9 -8.96 -15.87 9.02
C VAL A 9 -7.68 -16.60 8.59
N PRO A 10 -7.40 -16.73 7.27
CA PRO A 10 -6.17 -17.32 6.79
C PRO A 10 -4.93 -16.58 7.32
N ASP A 11 -3.83 -17.29 7.53
CA ASP A 11 -2.60 -16.72 8.10
C ASP A 11 -1.98 -15.61 7.24
N ASP A 12 -2.30 -15.56 5.94
CA ASP A 12 -1.86 -14.49 5.04
C ASP A 12 -2.34 -13.09 5.46
N PHE A 13 -3.46 -13.01 6.19
CA PHE A 13 -4.06 -11.77 6.74
C PHE A 13 -3.75 -11.60 8.24
N GLY A 14 -2.67 -12.22 8.72
CA GLY A 14 -2.32 -12.24 10.14
C GLY A 14 -1.69 -10.95 10.69
N LEU A 15 -1.37 -9.95 9.86
CA LEU A 15 -0.63 -8.77 10.32
C LEU A 15 -1.38 -7.99 11.40
N THR A 16 -2.68 -7.73 11.21
CA THR A 16 -3.50 -7.00 12.18
C THR A 16 -3.48 -7.66 13.55
N ARG A 17 -3.48 -9.00 13.60
CA ARG A 17 -3.36 -9.77 14.85
C ARG A 17 -2.03 -9.49 15.55
N TYR A 18 -0.91 -9.53 14.80
CA TYR A 18 0.41 -9.26 15.37
C TYR A 18 0.59 -7.80 15.78
N LEU A 19 0.05 -6.86 15.00
CA LEU A 19 0.06 -5.43 15.33
C LEU A 19 -0.74 -5.18 16.61
N ALA A 20 -1.95 -5.71 16.74
CA ALA A 20 -2.76 -5.57 17.94
C ALA A 20 -2.06 -6.14 19.18
N ALA A 21 -1.43 -7.31 19.06
CA ALA A 21 -0.65 -7.89 20.16
C ALA A 21 0.56 -7.03 20.54
N GLY A 22 1.29 -6.48 19.56
CA GLY A 22 2.42 -5.58 19.79
C GLY A 22 2.01 -4.27 20.44
N LEU A 23 0.92 -3.65 19.97
CA LEU A 23 0.36 -2.44 20.55
C LEU A 23 -0.17 -2.67 21.98
N ALA A 24 -0.80 -3.82 22.25
CA ALA A 24 -1.21 -4.21 23.59
C ALA A 24 0.00 -4.33 24.54
N ALA A 25 1.08 -4.97 24.08
CA ALA A 25 2.30 -5.09 24.86
C ALA A 25 2.96 -3.72 25.13
N LEU A 26 3.04 -2.86 24.11
CA LEU A 26 3.57 -1.51 24.24
C LEU A 26 2.73 -0.65 25.20
N HIS A 27 1.40 -0.76 25.14
CA HIS A 27 0.51 -0.05 26.07
C HIS A 27 0.77 -0.40 27.54
N VAL A 28 1.20 -1.64 27.83
CA VAL A 28 1.55 -2.08 29.19
C VAL A 28 2.92 -1.57 29.64
N VAL A 29 3.88 -1.50 28.72
CA VAL A 29 5.29 -1.19 29.03
C VAL A 29 5.60 0.30 28.96
N ASP A 30 4.92 1.04 28.08
CA ASP A 30 5.07 2.48 27.89
C ASP A 30 3.83 3.24 28.37
N ALA A 31 3.94 3.91 29.51
CA ALA A 31 2.85 4.70 30.09
C ALA A 31 2.43 5.91 29.23
N GLY A 32 3.28 6.35 28.29
CA GLY A 32 2.96 7.38 27.31
C GLY A 32 2.12 6.85 26.13
N MET A 33 2.15 5.54 25.89
CA MET A 33 1.43 4.90 24.79
C MET A 33 -0.01 4.57 25.22
N ARG A 34 -1.00 5.20 24.58
CA ARG A 34 -2.42 4.88 24.78
C ARG A 34 -3.01 4.36 23.49
N VAL A 35 -3.26 3.07 23.38
CA VAL A 35 -3.87 2.47 22.19
C VAL A 35 -5.27 1.99 22.53
N ASP A 36 -6.26 2.49 21.80
CA ASP A 36 -7.60 1.94 21.82
C ASP A 36 -7.72 0.87 20.73
N LEU A 37 -7.56 -0.40 21.12
CA LEU A 37 -7.63 -1.52 20.19
C LEU A 37 -9.04 -1.77 19.66
N ALA A 38 -10.08 -1.36 20.39
CA ALA A 38 -11.46 -1.50 19.94
C ALA A 38 -11.74 -0.49 18.81
N ALA A 39 -11.37 0.78 19.03
CA ALA A 39 -11.48 1.80 17.99
C ALA A 39 -10.63 1.45 16.76
N LEU A 40 -9.41 0.92 16.96
CA LEU A 40 -8.59 0.44 15.84
C LEU A 40 -9.28 -0.69 15.08
N ALA A 41 -9.90 -1.66 15.76
CA ALA A 41 -10.62 -2.74 15.11
C ALA A 41 -11.80 -2.23 14.27
N ASP A 42 -12.62 -1.31 14.80
CA ASP A 42 -13.75 -0.71 14.10
C ASP A 42 -13.30 0.00 12.80
N GLU A 43 -12.16 0.69 12.84
CA GLU A 43 -11.58 1.40 11.70
C GLU A 43 -11.06 0.45 10.61
N LEU A 44 -10.47 -0.69 11.01
CA LEU A 44 -10.04 -1.72 10.07
C LEU A 44 -11.22 -2.49 9.47
N ASP A 45 -12.29 -2.72 10.23
CA ASP A 45 -13.55 -3.24 9.70
C ASP A 45 -14.17 -2.27 8.69
N ALA A 46 -14.13 -0.97 8.97
CA ALA A 46 -14.58 0.05 8.03
C ALA A 46 -13.72 0.09 6.74
N GLU A 47 -12.40 -0.05 6.83
CA GLU A 47 -11.52 -0.20 5.65
C GLU A 47 -11.83 -1.48 4.87
N ALA A 48 -12.04 -2.62 5.54
CA ALA A 48 -12.39 -3.89 4.88
C ALA A 48 -13.74 -3.78 4.15
N LEU A 49 -14.74 -3.12 4.75
CA LEU A 49 -16.03 -2.85 4.12
C LEU A 49 -15.91 -1.90 2.92
N ARG A 50 -15.06 -0.86 3.00
CA ARG A 50 -14.72 0.03 1.87
C ARG A 50 -14.02 -0.73 0.74
N ASN A 51 -13.26 -1.76 1.06
CA ASN A 51 -12.60 -2.64 0.11
C ASN A 51 -13.43 -3.87 -0.27
N SER A 52 -14.71 -3.94 0.07
CA SER A 52 -15.53 -5.13 -0.21
C SER A 52 -15.79 -5.32 -1.72
N ALA A 53 -15.94 -6.59 -2.12
CA ALA A 53 -16.17 -6.95 -3.52
C ALA A 53 -17.42 -6.30 -4.15
N ALA A 54 -18.45 -6.05 -3.34
CA ALA A 54 -19.72 -5.45 -3.75
C ALA A 54 -19.62 -3.96 -4.10
N ARG A 55 -18.51 -3.28 -3.77
CA ARG A 55 -18.30 -1.86 -4.12
C ARG A 55 -17.74 -1.70 -5.52
N ASP A 56 -18.22 -0.68 -6.24
CA ASP A 56 -17.70 -0.30 -7.55
C ASP A 56 -16.26 0.21 -7.45
N LEU A 57 -15.51 0.07 -8.56
CA LEU A 57 -14.09 0.42 -8.63
C LEU A 57 -13.82 1.87 -8.20
N PHE A 58 -14.70 2.81 -8.57
CA PHE A 58 -14.61 4.23 -8.22
C PHE A 58 -14.83 4.55 -6.73
N THR A 59 -15.12 3.55 -5.90
CA THR A 59 -15.37 3.72 -4.46
C THR A 59 -14.58 2.72 -3.61
N ASN A 60 -13.74 1.91 -4.26
CA ASN A 60 -12.98 0.84 -3.62
C ASN A 60 -11.48 1.12 -3.84
N PRO A 61 -10.78 1.68 -2.83
CA PRO A 61 -9.38 2.08 -2.98
C PRO A 61 -8.47 0.90 -3.33
N ALA A 62 -8.76 -0.30 -2.82
CA ALA A 62 -7.98 -1.49 -3.15
C ALA A 62 -8.12 -1.91 -4.62
N LYS A 63 -9.33 -1.83 -5.23
CA LYS A 63 -9.54 -2.08 -6.66
C LYS A 63 -8.84 -1.04 -7.53
N THR A 64 -8.93 0.24 -7.17
CA THR A 64 -8.23 1.32 -7.88
C THR A 64 -6.70 1.11 -7.84
N LEU A 65 -6.15 0.70 -6.70
CA LEU A 65 -4.73 0.40 -6.59
C LEU A 65 -4.34 -0.82 -7.43
N ALA A 66 -5.15 -1.88 -7.42
CA ALA A 66 -4.90 -3.07 -8.23
C ALA A 66 -4.85 -2.69 -9.72
N GLU A 67 -5.81 -1.92 -10.21
CA GLU A 67 -5.81 -1.41 -11.59
C GLU A 67 -4.56 -0.57 -11.92
N ARG A 68 -4.13 0.30 -11.01
CA ARG A 68 -2.93 1.12 -11.20
C ARG A 68 -1.62 0.33 -11.20
N MET A 69 -1.60 -0.80 -10.50
CA MET A 69 -0.48 -1.73 -10.40
C MET A 69 -0.42 -2.71 -11.58
N SER A 70 -1.57 -3.01 -12.20
CA SER A 70 -1.64 -3.85 -13.39
C SER A 70 -0.70 -3.35 -14.49
N ASP A 71 -0.12 -4.29 -15.23
CA ASP A 71 0.76 -4.01 -16.37
C ASP A 71 2.04 -3.23 -16.10
N SER A 72 2.40 -3.07 -14.82
CA SER A 72 3.60 -2.36 -14.40
C SER A 72 4.55 -3.24 -13.59
N ALA A 73 5.84 -2.91 -13.58
CA ALA A 73 6.78 -3.43 -12.59
C ALA A 73 6.66 -2.57 -11.32
N VAL A 74 6.12 -3.12 -10.24
CA VAL A 74 5.72 -2.34 -9.08
C VAL A 74 6.83 -2.28 -8.03
N VAL A 75 7.05 -1.09 -7.46
CA VAL A 75 7.87 -0.84 -6.28
C VAL A 75 7.01 -0.20 -5.20
N LEU A 76 6.98 -0.78 -3.99
CA LEU A 76 6.43 -0.13 -2.81
C LEU A 76 7.57 0.57 -2.06
N ALA A 77 7.41 1.86 -1.80
CA ALA A 77 8.43 2.66 -1.13
C ALA A 77 7.94 3.15 0.23
N GLY A 78 8.84 3.17 1.21
CA GLY A 78 8.62 3.82 2.51
C GLY A 78 9.70 4.85 2.79
N ASP A 79 9.33 5.99 3.38
CA ASP A 79 10.29 7.06 3.69
C ASP A 79 10.95 6.92 5.07
N ASN A 80 10.33 6.16 5.97
CA ASN A 80 10.85 5.90 7.31
C ASN A 80 10.77 4.40 7.66
N PRO A 81 11.30 3.95 8.81
CA PRO A 81 11.29 2.54 9.17
C PRO A 81 9.90 1.89 9.21
N ALA A 82 8.87 2.63 9.64
CA ALA A 82 7.51 2.12 9.76
C ALA A 82 6.84 1.95 8.38
N THR A 83 6.94 2.97 7.52
CA THR A 83 6.40 2.88 6.15
C THR A 83 7.21 1.93 5.26
N LEU A 84 8.51 1.76 5.52
CA LEU A 84 9.32 0.73 4.86
C LEU A 84 8.92 -0.69 5.31
N ALA A 85 8.63 -0.89 6.60
CA ALA A 85 8.09 -2.15 7.08
C ALA A 85 6.73 -2.47 6.44
N LEU A 86 5.87 -1.47 6.31
CA LEU A 86 4.60 -1.60 5.59
C LEU A 86 4.81 -1.93 4.10
N ALA A 87 5.75 -1.28 3.42
CA ALA A 87 6.08 -1.60 2.02
C ALA A 87 6.57 -3.05 1.85
N ARG A 88 7.40 -3.55 2.79
CA ARG A 88 7.83 -4.95 2.81
C ARG A 88 6.68 -5.92 3.06
N HIS A 89 5.76 -5.58 3.97
CA HIS A 89 4.54 -6.35 4.19
C HIS A 89 3.68 -6.41 2.92
N GLY A 90 3.44 -5.27 2.29
CA GLY A 90 2.70 -5.19 1.03
C GLY A 90 3.32 -6.06 -0.05
N ALA A 91 4.63 -5.98 -0.27
CA ALA A 91 5.34 -6.82 -1.24
C ALA A 91 5.20 -8.32 -0.92
N ALA A 92 5.30 -8.70 0.36
CA ALA A 92 5.10 -10.08 0.78
C ALA A 92 3.65 -10.55 0.57
N ALA A 93 2.66 -9.69 0.81
CA ALA A 93 1.25 -9.97 0.55
C ALA A 93 0.98 -10.14 -0.96
N MET A 94 1.54 -9.29 -1.82
CA MET A 94 1.45 -9.43 -3.29
C MET A 94 1.99 -10.78 -3.75
N LEU A 95 3.14 -11.21 -3.22
CA LEU A 95 3.72 -12.50 -3.56
C LEU A 95 2.86 -13.67 -3.08
N ARG A 96 2.45 -13.67 -1.80
CA ARG A 96 1.70 -14.81 -1.20
C ARG A 96 0.28 -14.94 -1.73
N LEU A 97 -0.41 -13.81 -1.92
CA LEU A 97 -1.83 -13.80 -2.29
C LEU A 97 -2.02 -13.75 -3.81
N ALA A 98 -1.24 -12.95 -4.53
CA ALA A 98 -1.41 -12.70 -5.96
C ALA A 98 -0.37 -13.43 -6.85
N GLY A 99 0.69 -13.99 -6.27
CA GLY A 99 1.81 -14.54 -7.04
C GLY A 99 2.63 -13.45 -7.75
N GLU A 100 2.55 -12.21 -7.29
CA GLU A 100 3.18 -11.05 -7.93
C GLU A 100 4.49 -10.68 -7.25
N VAL A 101 5.55 -10.54 -8.07
CA VAL A 101 6.84 -10.07 -7.58
C VAL A 101 6.83 -8.54 -7.56
N VAL A 102 6.81 -7.99 -6.36
CA VAL A 102 6.85 -6.54 -6.10
C VAL A 102 8.07 -6.23 -5.25
N ALA A 103 8.82 -5.19 -5.62
CA ALA A 103 9.96 -4.75 -4.83
C ALA A 103 9.52 -3.86 -3.66
N ALA A 104 10.23 -3.92 -2.54
CA ALA A 104 10.07 -3.00 -1.42
C ALA A 104 11.39 -2.31 -1.09
N ALA A 105 11.41 -0.97 -1.06
CA ALA A 105 12.63 -0.19 -0.90
C ALA A 105 12.41 1.10 -0.10
N GLY A 106 13.50 1.70 0.40
CA GLY A 106 13.45 3.03 0.99
C GLY A 106 13.23 4.08 -0.11
N LEU A 107 12.46 5.13 0.18
CA LEU A 107 12.16 6.18 -0.81
C LEU A 107 13.44 6.82 -1.38
N GLY A 108 14.46 7.04 -0.54
CA GLY A 108 15.75 7.56 -0.98
C GLY A 108 16.42 6.70 -2.05
N ASP A 109 16.42 5.38 -1.86
CA ASP A 109 17.01 4.43 -2.82
C ASP A 109 16.24 4.42 -4.14
N VAL A 110 14.91 4.49 -4.07
CA VAL A 110 14.07 4.56 -5.28
C VAL A 110 14.34 5.84 -6.06
N LEU A 111 14.40 6.99 -5.37
CA LEU A 111 14.72 8.27 -6.01
C LEU A 111 16.13 8.28 -6.61
N ALA A 112 17.11 7.68 -5.93
CA ALA A 112 18.46 7.54 -6.45
C ALA A 112 18.50 6.64 -7.71
N ALA A 113 17.78 5.52 -7.69
CA ALA A 113 17.68 4.62 -8.84
C ALA A 113 17.04 5.31 -10.04
N MET A 114 15.96 6.07 -9.84
CA MET A 114 15.33 6.85 -10.91
C MET A 114 16.23 7.97 -11.44
N GLY A 115 16.90 8.71 -10.54
CA GLY A 115 17.83 9.76 -10.93
C GLY A 115 19.06 9.27 -11.69
N SER A 116 19.49 8.03 -11.43
CA SER A 116 20.61 7.39 -12.15
C SER A 116 20.24 6.92 -13.57
N GLY A 117 18.94 6.89 -13.92
CA GLY A 117 18.46 6.34 -15.19
C GLY A 117 18.47 4.82 -15.28
N ALA A 118 18.81 4.10 -14.19
CA ALA A 118 18.83 2.64 -14.15
C ALA A 118 17.46 1.99 -14.43
N ALA A 119 16.37 2.71 -14.15
CA ALA A 119 15.01 2.27 -14.43
C ALA A 119 14.55 2.52 -15.89
N GLY A 120 15.41 3.12 -16.72
CA GLY A 120 15.08 3.59 -18.07
C GLY A 120 14.26 4.88 -18.05
N THR A 121 14.35 5.69 -19.10
CA THR A 121 13.58 6.93 -19.22
C THR A 121 12.14 6.62 -19.65
N PRO A 122 11.11 6.95 -18.84
CA PRO A 122 9.72 6.69 -19.19
C PRO A 122 9.34 7.42 -20.50
N GLY A 123 8.66 6.73 -21.41
CA GLY A 123 8.02 7.35 -22.58
C GLY A 123 8.91 7.70 -23.77
N LYS A 124 10.24 7.64 -23.65
CA LYS A 124 11.11 7.62 -24.84
C LYS A 124 11.26 6.18 -25.29
N ARG A 125 10.39 5.72 -26.21
CA ARG A 125 10.77 4.62 -27.11
C ARG A 125 12.13 5.01 -27.67
N SER A 126 13.16 4.26 -27.32
CA SER A 126 14.46 4.47 -27.94
C SER A 126 14.22 4.44 -29.44
N LEU A 127 14.62 5.48 -30.17
CA LEU A 127 14.46 5.53 -31.62
C LEU A 127 15.17 4.36 -32.32
N PHE A 128 16.05 3.67 -31.58
CA PHE A 128 16.81 2.52 -32.01
C PHE A 128 16.24 1.18 -31.53
N HIS A 129 15.13 1.16 -30.77
CA HIS A 129 14.54 -0.09 -30.31
C HIS A 129 13.74 -0.75 -31.45
N ASP A 130 14.12 -1.98 -31.77
CA ASP A 130 13.42 -2.84 -32.75
C ASP A 130 12.87 -4.07 -32.03
N GLU A 131 11.54 -4.18 -31.95
CA GLU A 131 10.85 -5.28 -31.25
C GLU A 131 11.17 -6.67 -31.84
N GLN A 132 11.55 -6.75 -33.12
CA GLN A 132 11.92 -8.02 -33.77
C GLN A 132 13.33 -8.48 -33.41
N ILE A 133 14.23 -7.55 -33.09
CA ILE A 133 15.64 -7.84 -32.82
C ILE A 133 15.91 -7.84 -31.31
N ASP A 134 15.37 -6.86 -30.59
CA ASP A 134 15.64 -6.63 -29.16
C ASP A 134 14.63 -7.34 -28.24
N GLY A 135 13.49 -7.77 -28.78
CA GLY A 135 12.38 -8.36 -28.01
C GLY A 135 11.50 -7.30 -27.33
N PRO A 136 10.53 -7.73 -26.49
CA PRO A 136 9.58 -6.82 -25.88
C PRO A 136 10.24 -5.89 -24.85
N LEU A 137 9.80 -4.62 -24.82
CA LEU A 137 10.23 -3.66 -23.81
C LEU A 137 9.92 -4.15 -22.39
N PRO A 138 10.80 -3.86 -21.41
CA PRO A 138 10.50 -4.15 -20.02
C PRO A 138 9.26 -3.37 -19.56
N ARG A 139 8.48 -3.97 -18.65
CA ARG A 139 7.31 -3.31 -18.06
C ARG A 139 7.73 -2.00 -17.40
N ARG A 140 6.92 -0.95 -17.60
CA ARG A 140 7.15 0.36 -16.98
C ARG A 140 7.19 0.22 -15.46
N MET A 141 8.24 0.73 -14.83
CA MET A 141 8.34 0.73 -13.37
C MET A 141 7.41 1.78 -12.80
N ARG A 142 6.55 1.40 -11.84
CA ARG A 142 5.68 2.31 -11.08
C ARG A 142 5.96 2.19 -9.60
N THR A 143 6.19 3.31 -8.95
CA THR A 143 6.45 3.39 -7.52
C THR A 143 5.23 3.88 -6.78
N PHE A 144 4.86 3.22 -5.69
CA PHE A 144 3.86 3.68 -4.73
C PHE A 144 4.54 3.95 -3.39
N ALA A 145 4.71 5.23 -3.06
CA ALA A 145 5.24 5.68 -1.78
C ALA A 145 4.13 5.67 -0.72
N LEU A 146 4.22 4.71 0.20
CA LEU A 146 3.30 4.57 1.32
C LEU A 146 3.69 5.55 2.42
N ILE A 147 2.74 6.35 2.88
CA ILE A 147 3.01 7.44 3.83
C ILE A 147 1.95 7.51 4.93
N THR A 148 2.31 8.17 6.02
CA THR A 148 1.34 8.74 6.95
C THR A 148 1.06 10.22 6.63
N ASP A 149 -0.02 10.78 7.16
CA ASP A 149 -0.34 12.20 7.03
C ASP A 149 0.82 13.11 7.45
N THR A 150 1.56 12.71 8.50
CA THR A 150 2.69 13.49 9.02
C THR A 150 3.84 13.63 8.02
N GLU A 151 3.96 12.65 7.11
CA GLU A 151 5.01 12.61 6.09
C GLU A 151 4.56 13.25 4.77
N ARG A 152 3.24 13.43 4.58
CA ARG A 152 2.64 13.77 3.28
C ARG A 152 3.27 14.97 2.60
N GLN A 153 3.45 16.06 3.32
CA GLN A 153 4.03 17.28 2.73
C GLN A 153 5.48 17.07 2.29
N ALA A 154 6.30 16.47 3.15
CA ALA A 154 7.73 16.27 2.90
C ALA A 154 7.96 15.28 1.75
N VAL A 155 7.23 14.16 1.74
CA VAL A 155 7.33 13.15 0.69
C VAL A 155 6.82 13.69 -0.64
N SER A 156 5.67 14.39 -0.65
CA SER A 156 5.12 14.98 -1.88
C SER A 156 6.08 15.99 -2.52
N ALA A 157 6.74 16.83 -1.72
CA ALA A 157 7.73 17.77 -2.23
C ALA A 157 8.92 17.05 -2.88
N ARG A 158 9.41 15.96 -2.25
CA ARG A 158 10.55 15.18 -2.75
C ARG A 158 10.26 14.43 -4.05
N VAL A 159 9.02 14.03 -4.27
CA VAL A 159 8.62 13.26 -5.47
C VAL A 159 8.02 14.13 -6.58
N SER A 160 7.88 15.44 -6.37
CA SER A 160 7.18 16.38 -7.26
C SER A 160 7.70 16.47 -8.71
N GLY A 161 8.86 15.90 -9.01
CA GLY A 161 9.42 15.81 -10.36
C GLY A 161 9.39 14.41 -10.99
N PHE A 162 8.74 13.43 -10.37
CA PHE A 162 8.73 12.04 -10.83
C PHE A 162 7.31 11.54 -11.12
N ASP A 163 6.94 11.52 -12.41
CA ASP A 163 5.59 11.11 -12.85
C ASP A 163 5.23 9.65 -12.53
N ASP A 164 6.25 8.80 -12.35
CA ASP A 164 6.09 7.38 -12.04
C ASP A 164 6.05 7.07 -10.53
N VAL A 165 6.03 8.10 -9.68
CA VAL A 165 5.85 7.95 -8.24
C VAL A 165 4.49 8.46 -7.80
N ALA A 166 3.69 7.56 -7.25
CA ALA A 166 2.44 7.88 -6.60
C ALA A 166 2.59 7.88 -5.08
N VAL A 167 2.06 8.90 -4.41
CA VAL A 167 1.97 8.95 -2.94
C VAL A 167 0.64 8.37 -2.50
N ILE A 168 0.65 7.44 -1.54
CA ILE A 168 -0.53 6.74 -1.02
C ILE A 168 -0.55 6.81 0.52
N GLY A 169 -1.58 7.44 1.07
CA GLY A 169 -1.90 7.51 2.50
C GLY A 169 -3.24 6.83 2.83
N ALA A 170 -3.53 6.69 4.12
CA ALA A 170 -4.73 6.00 4.61
C ALA A 170 -6.03 6.73 4.20
N GLU A 171 -5.95 8.04 4.11
CA GLU A 171 -7.00 8.99 3.72
C GLU A 171 -7.21 9.09 2.21
N ASP A 172 -6.34 8.50 1.38
CA ASP A 172 -6.51 8.48 -0.08
C ASP A 172 -7.59 7.46 -0.48
N VAL A 173 -8.84 7.83 -0.22
CA VAL A 173 -10.04 7.09 -0.58
C VAL A 173 -10.68 7.80 -1.77
N PRO A 174 -11.09 7.07 -2.83
CA PRO A 174 -11.93 7.63 -3.87
C PRO A 174 -13.36 7.83 -3.30
N GLU A 175 -13.58 8.92 -2.56
CA GLU A 175 -14.89 9.31 -2.07
C GLU A 175 -15.52 10.42 -2.93
N PRO A 176 -16.85 10.41 -3.16
CA PRO A 176 -17.55 11.61 -3.58
C PRO A 176 -17.41 12.66 -2.48
N ALA A 177 -16.91 13.84 -2.84
CA ALA A 177 -16.49 14.92 -1.94
C ALA A 177 -17.33 15.06 -0.66
N GLY A 178 -16.69 14.95 0.52
CA GLY A 178 -17.30 15.44 1.76
C GLY A 178 -16.84 14.85 3.09
N ALA A 179 -16.21 13.67 3.16
CA ALA A 179 -15.75 13.16 4.45
C ALA A 179 -14.28 13.52 4.70
N THR A 180 -14.06 14.52 5.56
CA THR A 180 -12.73 14.72 6.15
C THR A 180 -12.65 13.75 7.32
N LEU A 181 -12.00 12.61 7.14
CA LEU A 181 -11.72 11.70 8.26
C LEU A 181 -10.75 12.43 9.22
N PRO A 182 -10.92 12.30 10.55
CA PRO A 182 -9.94 12.81 11.49
C PRO A 182 -8.57 12.19 11.17
N ILE A 183 -7.49 12.99 11.26
CA ILE A 183 -6.12 12.51 11.11
C ILE A 183 -5.92 11.39 12.13
N GLY A 184 -5.98 10.15 11.65
CA GLY A 184 -5.80 8.96 12.47
C GLY A 184 -4.38 8.93 13.02
N ARG A 185 -4.17 8.22 14.12
CA ARG A 185 -2.81 8.06 14.65
C ARG A 185 -1.94 7.29 13.66
N PRO A 186 -0.61 7.49 13.63
CA PRO A 186 0.27 6.81 12.68
C PRO A 186 0.10 5.28 12.67
N GLU A 187 -0.07 4.64 13.82
CA GLU A 187 -0.32 3.20 13.95
C GLU A 187 -1.63 2.76 13.27
N GLN A 188 -2.67 3.58 13.34
CA GLN A 188 -3.96 3.32 12.69
C GLN A 188 -3.84 3.49 11.18
N GLN A 189 -3.15 4.53 10.71
CA GLN A 189 -2.94 4.77 9.28
C GLN A 189 -2.13 3.63 8.62
N LEU A 190 -1.08 3.17 9.30
CA LEU A 190 -0.28 2.03 8.84
C LEU A 190 -1.11 0.74 8.79
N ALA A 191 -1.97 0.51 9.79
CA ALA A 191 -2.86 -0.66 9.82
C ALA A 191 -3.89 -0.61 8.69
N ILE A 192 -4.50 0.55 8.44
CA ILE A 192 -5.44 0.78 7.33
C ILE A 192 -4.76 0.49 5.99
N LEU A 193 -3.57 1.06 5.76
CA LEU A 193 -2.82 0.83 4.53
C LEU A 193 -2.43 -0.65 4.37
N ALA A 194 -2.10 -1.35 5.46
CA ALA A 194 -1.80 -2.77 5.41
C ALA A 194 -3.00 -3.60 4.93
N VAL A 195 -4.18 -3.38 5.52
CA VAL A 195 -5.44 -4.04 5.09
C VAL A 195 -5.73 -3.71 3.62
N ARG A 196 -5.52 -2.46 3.21
CA ARG A 196 -5.69 -2.05 1.82
C ARG A 196 -4.74 -2.81 0.88
N MET A 197 -3.46 -2.95 1.23
CA MET A 197 -2.48 -3.70 0.43
C MET A 197 -2.85 -5.18 0.32
N GLU A 198 -3.29 -5.80 1.40
CA GLU A 198 -3.76 -7.19 1.41
C GLU A 198 -4.95 -7.38 0.48
N MET A 199 -5.93 -6.47 0.53
CA MET A 199 -7.09 -6.49 -0.37
C MET A 199 -6.71 -6.19 -1.82
N THR A 200 -5.76 -5.29 -2.07
CA THR A 200 -5.22 -5.05 -3.42
C THR A 200 -4.59 -6.31 -4.00
N ALA A 201 -3.84 -7.07 -3.20
CA ALA A 201 -3.26 -8.34 -3.62
C ALA A 201 -4.35 -9.37 -3.99
N VAL A 202 -5.43 -9.46 -3.20
CA VAL A 202 -6.58 -10.31 -3.54
C VAL A 202 -7.19 -9.92 -4.89
N TYR A 203 -7.36 -8.61 -5.15
CA TYR A 203 -7.89 -8.17 -6.44
C TYR A 203 -6.96 -8.45 -7.61
N LEU A 204 -5.64 -8.27 -7.45
CA LEU A 204 -4.66 -8.61 -8.48
C LEU A 204 -4.70 -10.10 -8.85
N LYS A 205 -4.91 -10.97 -7.86
CA LYS A 205 -5.16 -12.40 -8.10
C LYS A 205 -6.40 -12.61 -8.97
N LEU A 206 -7.53 -12.02 -8.58
CA LEU A 206 -8.82 -12.21 -9.25
C LEU A 206 -8.82 -11.71 -10.70
N VAL A 207 -8.08 -10.64 -11.01
CA VAL A 207 -7.94 -10.14 -12.38
C VAL A 207 -7.21 -11.13 -13.28
N ARG A 208 -6.37 -12.01 -12.71
CA ARG A 208 -5.54 -12.97 -13.47
C ARG A 208 -6.12 -14.37 -13.60
N GLY A 209 -7.11 -14.74 -12.79
CA GLY A 209 -7.76 -16.07 -12.78
C GLY A 209 -7.39 -16.90 -11.55
#